data_AF-A0A4Q6E872-F1
#
_entry.id   AF-A0A4Q6E872-F1
#
_cell.length_a   1.000
_cell.length_b   1.000
_cell.length_c   1.000
_cell.angle_alpha   90.00
_cell.angle_beta   90.00
_cell.angle_gamma   90.00
#
_symmetry.space_group_name_H-M   'P 1'
#
loop_
_entity.id
_entity.type
_entity.pdbx_description
1 polymer ?
#
loop_
_entity_poly.entity_id
_entity_poly.type
_entity_poly.pdbx_seq_one_letter_code
_entity_poly.pdbx_strand_id
1 'polypeptide(L)' 'VKVLADSSTDEILGVHMIGPRAADMIAEAVLAMEYRASAEDVTRTSHAHPTYTEAMREACLAATENRAIHI' A
#
# COMPACT_ATOMS: atom_id res chain seq x y z
N VAL A 1 6.50 -4.22 4.05
CA VAL A 1 5.46 -3.18 4.25
C VAL A 1 4.21 -3.87 4.78
N LYS A 2 3.47 -3.24 5.70
CA LYS A 2 2.20 -3.77 6.22
C LYS A 2 1.12 -2.71 6.06
N VAL A 3 0.02 -3.08 5.42
CA VAL A 3 -1.16 -2.23 5.21
C VAL A 3 -2.33 -2.82 6.00
N LEU A 4 -3.08 -1.95 6.67
CA LEU A 4 -4.34 -2.27 7.34
C LEU A 4 -5.45 -1.54 6.59
N ALA A 5 -6.41 -2.30 6.07
CA ALA A 5 -7.58 -1.76 5.38
C ALA A 5 -8.86 -2.19 6.11
N ASP A 6 -9.90 -1.35 6.04
CA ASP A 6 -11.22 -1.70 6.55
C ASP A 6 -11.83 -2.85 5.73
N SER A 7 -12.38 -3.86 6.41
CA SER A 7 -12.90 -5.06 5.74
C SER A 7 -14.14 -4.82 4.89
N SER A 8 -14.85 -3.71 5.10
CA SER A 8 -16.11 -3.39 4.42
C SER A 8 -15.95 -2.32 3.34
N THR A 9 -15.09 -1.32 3.57
CA THR A 9 -14.88 -0.20 2.64
C THR A 9 -13.55 -0.26 1.90
N ASP A 10 -12.63 -1.12 2.31
CA ASP A 10 -11.24 -1.20 1.83
C ASP A 10 -10.42 0.09 2.09
N GLU A 11 -10.95 1.04 2.86
CA GLU A 11 -10.24 2.28 3.24
C GLU A 11 -8.97 1.95 4.03
N ILE A 12 -7.85 2.60 3.69
CA ILE A 12 -6.59 2.41 4.40
C ILE A 12 -6.66 3.04 5.79
N LEU A 13 -6.61 2.21 6.82
CA LEU A 13 -6.64 2.61 8.24
C LEU A 13 -5.24 2.88 8.80
N GLY A 14 -4.20 2.29 8.19
CA GLY A 14 -2.84 2.51 8.62
C GLY A 14 -1.80 1.73 7.82
N VAL A 15 -0.59 2.28 7.74
CA VAL A 15 0.54 1.67 7.04
C VAL A 15 1.78 1.70 7.91
N HIS A 16 2.41 0.54 8.06
CA HIS A 16 3.59 0.34 8.90
C HIS A 16 4.72 -0.21 8.05
N MET A 17 5.90 0.38 8.16
CA MET A 17 7.05 0.05 7.30
C MET A 17 8.32 -0.14 8.13
N ILE A 18 9.09 -1.16 7.74
CA ILE A 18 10.47 -1.38 8.20
C ILE A 18 11.28 -1.84 6.99
N GLY A 19 12.44 -1.22 6.75
CA GLY A 19 13.30 -1.54 5.63
C GLY A 19 13.98 -0.32 5.01
N PRO A 20 14.78 -0.52 3.95
CA PRO A 20 15.41 0.58 3.22
C PRO A 20 14.36 1.55 2.68
N ARG A 21 14.69 2.85 2.67
CA ARG A 21 13.85 3.91 2.06
C ARG A 21 12.43 4.00 2.64
N ALA A 22 12.17 3.45 3.82
CA ALA A 22 10.84 3.51 4.47
C ALA A 22 10.35 4.95 4.68
N ALA A 23 11.26 5.87 5.03
CA ALA A 23 10.94 7.28 5.18
C ALA A 23 10.56 7.96 3.85
N ASP A 24 11.04 7.45 2.71
CA ASP A 24 10.68 7.96 1.39
C ASP A 24 9.32 7.41 0.94
N MET A 25 9.06 6.12 1.20
CA MET A 25 7.81 5.45 0.80
C MET A 25 6.61 5.82 1.66
N ILE A 26 6.81 6.12 2.95
CA ILE A 26 5.70 6.44 3.86
C ILE A 26 4.92 7.68 3.40
N ALA A 27 5.54 8.57 2.62
CA ALA A 27 4.86 9.74 2.04
C ALA A 27 3.69 9.35 1.11
N GLU A 28 3.83 8.27 0.35
CA GLU A 28 2.75 7.73 -0.50
C GLU A 28 1.56 7.26 0.36
N ALA A 29 1.84 6.55 1.45
CA ALA A 29 0.82 6.08 2.38
C ALA A 29 0.10 7.24 3.08
N VAL A 30 0.84 8.27 3.51
CA VAL A 30 0.25 9.48 4.11
C VAL A 30 -0.68 10.17 3.13
N LEU A 31 -0.26 10.32 1.87
CA LEU A 31 -1.09 10.91 0.83
C LEU A 31 -2.36 10.08 0.59
N ALA A 32 -2.23 8.76 0.47
CA ALA A 32 -3.38 7.86 0.29
C ALA A 32 -4.39 7.98 1.44
N MET A 33 -3.91 8.00 2.69
CA MET A 33 -4.76 8.13 3.88
C MET A 33 -5.43 9.52 3.99
N GLU A 34 -4.74 10.60 3.60
CA GLU A 34 -5.34 11.95 3.60
C GLU A 34 -6.56 12.04 2.67
N TYR A 35 -6.52 11.32 1.54
CA TYR A 35 -7.63 11.23 0.60
C TYR A 35 -8.62 10.10 0.91
N ARG A 36 -8.45 9.38 2.02
CA ARG A 36 -9.24 8.19 2.38
C ARG A 36 -9.30 7.16 1.25
N ALA A 37 -8.18 6.97 0.57
CA ALA A 37 -8.07 6.01 -0.52
C ALA A 37 -8.25 4.58 -0.01
N SER A 38 -8.80 3.74 -0.86
CA SER A 38 -8.84 2.29 -0.63
C SER A 38 -7.47 1.66 -0.91
N ALA A 39 -7.22 0.46 -0.37
CA ALA A 39 -6.03 -0.32 -0.71
C ALA A 39 -6.07 -0.76 -2.21
N GLU A 40 -7.26 -0.96 -2.78
CA GLU A 40 -7.46 -1.20 -4.21
C GLU A 40 -7.02 -0.01 -5.08
N ASP A 41 -7.24 1.23 -4.64
CA ASP A 41 -6.81 2.43 -5.39
C ASP A 41 -5.29 2.49 -5.55
N VAL A 42 -4.56 2.22 -4.47
CA VAL A 42 -3.08 2.16 -4.49
C VAL A 42 -2.61 0.99 -5.35
N THR A 43 -3.26 -0.16 -5.23
CA THR A 43 -2.99 -1.36 -6.02
C THR A 43 -3.11 -1.12 -7.53
N ARG A 44 -4.15 -0.39 -7.95
CA ARG A 44 -4.42 -0.07 -9.37
C ARG A 44 -3.51 0.99 -9.95
N THR A 45 -2.77 1.71 -9.09
CA THR A 45 -1.80 2.71 -9.53
C THR A 45 -0.55 2.04 -10.08
N SER A 46 -0.08 2.50 -11.24
CA SER A 46 1.18 2.02 -11.82
C SER A 46 2.36 2.41 -10.93
N HIS A 47 3.02 1.39 -10.38
CA HIS A 47 4.27 1.55 -9.66
C HIS A 47 5.43 1.34 -10.63
N ALA A 48 6.42 2.22 -10.57
CA ALA A 48 7.59 2.12 -11.44
C ALA A 48 8.38 0.84 -11.12
N HIS A 49 8.83 0.15 -12.16
CA HIS A 49 9.67 -1.04 -12.04
C HIS A 49 11.10 -0.75 -12.56
N PRO A 50 12.18 -1.14 -11.84
CA PRO A 50 12.21 -1.71 -10.49
C PRO A 50 12.33 -0.63 -9.40
N THR A 51 11.45 -0.62 -8.40
CA THR A 51 11.52 0.33 -7.26
C THR A 51 11.04 -0.25 -5.93
N TYR A 52 11.42 0.40 -4.82
CA TYR A 52 10.96 0.01 -3.49
C TYR A 52 9.45 0.17 -3.31
N THR A 53 8.79 1.08 -4.03
CA THR A 53 7.35 1.32 -3.89
C THR A 53 6.53 0.14 -4.41
N GLU A 54 7.09 -0.76 -5.22
CA GLU A 54 6.42 -2.02 -5.57
C GLU A 54 6.03 -2.84 -4.32
N ALA A 55 6.80 -2.74 -3.23
CA ALA A 55 6.44 -3.38 -1.96
C ALA A 55 5.21 -2.76 -1.29
N MET A 56 4.93 -1.47 -1.54
CA MET A 56 3.69 -0.82 -1.10
C MET A 56 2.50 -1.36 -1.90
N ARG A 57 2.62 -1.43 -3.23
CA ARG A 57 1.61 -2.03 -4.12
C ARG A 57 1.27 -3.48 -3.73
N GLU A 58 2.27 -4.33 -3.53
CA GLU A 58 2.05 -5.73 -3.15
C GLU A 58 1.43 -5.86 -1.74
N ALA A 59 1.79 -4.97 -0.81
CA ALA A 59 1.16 -4.96 0.52
C ALA A 59 -0.31 -4.50 0.48
N CYS A 60 -0.65 -3.55 -0.39
CA CYS A 60 -2.04 -3.17 -0.64
C CYS A 60 -2.83 -4.32 -1.30
N LEU A 61 -2.25 -5.00 -2.30
CA LEU A 61 -2.83 -6.22 -2.89
C LEU A 61 -3.08 -7.32 -1.86
N ALA A 62 -2.17 -7.49 -0.89
CA ALA A 62 -2.34 -8.44 0.20
C ALA A 62 -3.47 -8.02 1.15
N ALA A 63 -3.62 -6.73 1.43
CA ALA A 63 -4.72 -6.21 2.26
C ALA A 63 -6.08 -6.34 1.55
N THR A 64 -6.11 -6.18 0.23
CA THR A 64 -7.33 -6.30 -0.59
C THR A 64 -7.50 -7.73 -1.12
N GLU A 65 -8.22 -8.55 -0.35
CA GLU A 65 -8.56 -9.95 -0.71
C GLU A 65 -7.35 -10.90 -0.86
N ASN A 66 -6.18 -10.55 -0.31
CA ASN A 66 -4.97 -11.40 -0.31
C ASN A 66 -4.51 -11.83 -1.73
N ARG A 67 -4.45 -10.86 -2.66
CA ARG A 67 -4.16 -11.08 -4.09
C ARG A 67 -2.75 -10.67 -4.52
N ALA A 68 -1.79 -10.63 -3.59
CA ALA A 68 -0.41 -10.29 -3.93
C ALA A 68 0.18 -11.29 -4.95
N ILE A 69 1.01 -10.78 -5.86
CA ILE A 69 1.56 -11.53 -6.99
C ILE A 69 2.97 -12.03 -6.67
N HIS A 70 3.73 -11.25 -5.89
CA HIS A 70 5.15 -11.50 -5.64
C HIS A 70 5.46 -11.73 -4.14
N ILE A 71 4.57 -12.45 -3.45
CA ILE A 71 4.70 -12.85 -2.03
C ILE A 71 5.12 -14.31 -1.89
#